data_AF-A0A5B8MKB9-F1
#
_entry.id   AF-A0A5B8MKB9-F1
#
_cell.length_a   1.000
_cell.length_b   1.000
_cell.length_c   1.000
_cell.angle_alpha   90.00
_cell.angle_beta   90.00
_cell.angle_gamma   90.00
#
_symmetry.space_group_name_H-M   'P 1'
#
loop_
_entity.id
_entity.type
_entity.pdbx_description
1 polymer ?
#
loop_
_entity_poly.entity_id
_entity_poly.type
_entity_poly.pdbx_seq_one_letter_code
_entity_poly.pdbx_strand_id
1 'polypeptide(L)'
;MATAIATAAMLGFGMLAGGVSAAKPGEKTVEILSQPINLRYGEVNNHFQPNQDLPEEIREAFRNKTMAIVDFEVDIVDAQGNQVPLYEMYNHHYAALLGTEEYANAIYQLFKDAPFGIPSPSNLTELVIPENLRKNATGGDGSSTSFRASDVNNRKLLMMEMMQNIGGFRSIQQDNNRGGFGGGAGAEMRHINNRAPPGYAYFVDNPEQWTPLFHFINQKVPEGVDASDNALFECPCTPQRVIDVENGTIDGTKSFANPFGTCNEAFEESNPSCELSTYVGGWRCCEDGVFVLDTDKYDVDALPTDEVYGVFRITYLDGVDARDTDLKPLESLGGDITGSVYTKGNVEFDVPLCEEGTAPEDCIYEMETVHYISGGINATDDTLWEIPYLVGHLHKGGIDLSMYNMTTGDLICRSTPIYGNGTEAGNEDGYLVGMNPCYFEGDDLIVAPANEKVRSVVRYNSTEPHTGVMALWFPRGAEVSA
;
A
#
# COMPACT_ATOMS: atom_id res chain seq x y z
N MET A 1 -1.94 -52.42 15.27
CA MET A 1 -0.56 -51.91 15.33
C MET A 1 0.02 -52.01 13.93
N ALA A 2 -0.18 -50.95 13.14
CA ALA A 2 0.37 -50.83 11.79
C ALA A 2 1.14 -49.51 11.76
N THR A 3 2.45 -49.62 11.62
CA THR A 3 3.40 -48.50 11.58
C THR A 3 3.42 -47.97 10.15
N ALA A 4 2.93 -46.75 9.93
CA ALA A 4 3.06 -46.05 8.66
C ALA A 4 4.36 -45.23 8.69
N ILE A 5 5.26 -45.55 7.77
CA ILE A 5 6.47 -44.76 7.49
C ILE A 5 6.06 -43.69 6.49
N ALA A 6 6.11 -42.42 6.90
CA ALA A 6 5.92 -41.28 6.04
C ALA A 6 7.23 -40.99 5.30
N THR A 7 7.22 -41.17 3.98
CA THR A 7 8.28 -40.69 3.09
C THR A 7 7.95 -39.27 2.67
N ALA A 8 8.79 -38.32 3.07
CA ALA A 8 8.76 -36.94 2.60
C ALA A 8 9.10 -36.90 1.11
N ALA A 9 8.17 -36.40 0.28
CA ALA A 9 8.43 -36.07 -1.10
C ALA A 9 8.81 -34.57 -1.16
N MET A 10 10.10 -34.30 -1.38
CA MET A 10 10.55 -33.00 -1.86
C MET A 10 10.01 -32.82 -3.28
N LEU A 11 9.01 -31.96 -3.46
CA LEU A 11 8.59 -31.46 -4.76
C LEU A 11 9.49 -30.27 -5.11
N GLY A 12 10.35 -30.46 -6.11
CA GLY A 12 11.10 -29.38 -6.71
C GLY A 12 10.15 -28.49 -7.51
N PHE A 13 9.98 -27.25 -7.08
CA PHE A 13 9.28 -26.21 -7.82
C PHE A 13 10.15 -25.74 -8.99
N GLY A 14 9.58 -25.75 -10.19
CA GLY A 14 10.12 -25.06 -11.34
C GLY A 14 10.02 -23.56 -11.12
N MET A 15 11.14 -22.86 -11.21
CA MET A 15 11.19 -21.40 -11.30
C MET A 15 10.39 -20.96 -12.54
N LEU A 16 9.22 -20.36 -12.32
CA LEU A 16 8.55 -19.50 -13.29
C LEU A 16 8.91 -18.06 -12.95
N ALA A 17 9.25 -17.32 -14.01
CA ALA A 17 9.80 -15.97 -13.95
C ALA A 17 8.76 -14.97 -13.41
N GLY A 18 9.01 -14.46 -12.22
CA GLY A 18 8.38 -13.30 -11.60
C GLY A 18 9.37 -12.66 -10.64
N GLY A 19 9.47 -11.32 -10.71
CA GLY A 19 9.97 -10.35 -9.72
C GLY A 19 11.35 -10.50 -9.06
N VAL A 20 11.66 -11.62 -8.40
CA VAL A 20 12.89 -11.71 -7.59
C VAL A 20 14.14 -11.76 -8.49
N SER A 21 14.99 -10.73 -8.39
CA SER A 21 16.32 -10.78 -9.01
C SER A 21 17.08 -11.98 -8.44
N ALA A 22 17.69 -12.79 -9.32
CA ALA A 22 18.39 -14.01 -8.92
C ALA A 22 19.27 -13.80 -7.68
N ALA A 23 19.07 -14.64 -6.66
CA ALA A 23 19.76 -14.53 -5.38
C ALA A 23 21.28 -14.47 -5.59
N LYS A 24 21.90 -13.42 -5.03
CA LYS A 24 23.34 -13.24 -5.03
C LYS A 24 24.00 -14.17 -4.00
N PRO A 25 25.32 -14.41 -4.06
CA PRO A 25 26.01 -15.22 -3.05
C PRO A 25 25.74 -14.68 -1.63
N GLY A 26 25.24 -15.55 -0.74
CA GLY A 26 24.84 -15.17 0.61
C GLY A 26 23.38 -14.76 0.76
N GLU A 27 22.62 -14.66 -0.33
CA GLU A 27 21.17 -14.45 -0.29
C GLU A 27 20.40 -15.78 -0.28
N LYS A 28 19.30 -15.83 0.48
CA LYS A 28 18.28 -16.89 0.43
C LYS A 28 16.92 -16.27 0.18
N THR A 29 16.06 -17.01 -0.53
CA THR A 29 14.67 -16.62 -0.76
C THR A 29 13.76 -17.63 -0.10
N VAL A 30 12.69 -17.14 0.52
CA VAL A 30 11.65 -17.95 1.15
C VAL A 30 10.29 -17.42 0.74
N GLU A 31 9.35 -18.35 0.58
CA GLU A 31 7.97 -18.08 0.24
C GLU A 31 7.08 -18.29 1.46
N ILE A 32 6.21 -17.31 1.73
CA ILE A 32 5.26 -17.33 2.84
C ILE A 32 3.86 -17.17 2.26
N LEU A 33 2.98 -18.14 2.54
CA LEU A 33 1.60 -18.15 2.06
C LEU A 33 0.65 -17.68 3.15
N SER A 34 -0.32 -16.85 2.77
CA SER A 34 -1.44 -16.45 3.63
C SER A 34 -2.31 -17.65 4.02
N GLN A 35 -3.23 -17.44 4.97
CA GLN A 35 -4.38 -18.34 5.10
C GLN A 35 -5.26 -18.25 3.84
N PRO A 36 -6.04 -19.29 3.52
CA PRO A 36 -6.92 -19.29 2.35
C PRO A 36 -7.92 -18.12 2.41
N ILE A 37 -8.01 -17.38 1.31
CA ILE A 37 -8.97 -16.30 1.09
C ILE A 37 -10.04 -16.84 0.15
N ASN A 38 -11.28 -16.86 0.63
CA ASN A 38 -12.43 -17.40 -0.08
C ASN A 38 -13.34 -16.25 -0.47
N LEU A 39 -13.55 -16.04 -1.76
CA LEU A 39 -14.34 -14.93 -2.26
C LEU A 39 -15.27 -15.37 -3.39
N ARG A 40 -16.47 -14.81 -3.43
CA ARG A 40 -17.40 -14.88 -4.55
C ARG A 40 -17.19 -13.71 -5.50
N TYR A 41 -17.65 -13.83 -6.75
CA TYR A 41 -17.58 -12.74 -7.72
C TYR A 41 -18.14 -11.42 -7.14
N GLY A 42 -17.33 -10.36 -7.18
CA GLY A 42 -17.62 -9.04 -6.62
C GLY A 42 -17.43 -8.89 -5.12
N GLU A 43 -17.08 -9.95 -4.39
CA GLU A 43 -16.81 -9.90 -2.95
C GLU A 43 -15.42 -9.34 -2.68
N VAL A 44 -15.31 -8.60 -1.57
CA VAL A 44 -14.08 -7.96 -1.11
C VAL A 44 -13.54 -8.66 0.13
N ASN A 45 -12.27 -9.07 0.11
CA ASN A 45 -11.48 -9.35 1.32
C ASN A 45 -10.71 -8.08 1.65
N ASN A 46 -10.78 -7.56 2.88
CA ASN A 46 -9.99 -6.39 3.31
C ASN A 46 -9.79 -6.37 4.82
N HIS A 47 -9.12 -7.40 5.36
CA HIS A 47 -8.85 -7.49 6.79
C HIS A 47 -7.47 -8.12 7.07
N PHE A 48 -6.95 -7.86 8.27
CA PHE A 48 -5.77 -8.55 8.78
C PHE A 48 -6.11 -9.99 9.15
N GLN A 49 -5.38 -10.93 8.55
CA GLN A 49 -5.48 -12.33 8.93
C GLN A 49 -4.85 -12.56 10.32
N PRO A 50 -5.22 -13.66 11.01
CA PRO A 50 -4.50 -14.12 12.18
C PRO A 50 -3.00 -14.25 11.93
N ASN A 51 -2.21 -13.99 12.97
CA ASN A 51 -0.76 -14.13 12.93
C ASN A 51 -0.38 -15.55 12.54
N GLN A 52 0.66 -15.65 11.74
CA GLN A 52 1.23 -16.92 11.31
C GLN A 52 2.72 -16.96 11.64
N ASP A 53 3.21 -18.13 12.05
CA ASP A 53 4.63 -18.33 12.29
C ASP A 53 5.39 -18.21 10.97
N LEU A 54 6.51 -17.48 11.00
CA LEU A 54 7.47 -17.53 9.92
C LEU A 54 8.07 -18.94 9.82
N PRO A 55 8.55 -19.36 8.62
CA PRO A 55 9.23 -20.63 8.42
C PRO A 55 10.28 -20.90 9.51
N GLU A 56 10.30 -22.14 10.03
CA GLU A 56 11.15 -22.54 11.16
C GLU A 56 12.63 -22.19 10.93
N GLU A 57 13.11 -22.38 9.70
CA GLU A 57 14.45 -22.01 9.27
C GLU A 57 14.79 -20.52 9.49
N ILE A 58 13.84 -19.59 9.28
CA ILE A 58 14.04 -18.16 9.52
C ILE A 58 14.11 -17.91 11.03
N ARG A 59 13.12 -18.43 11.77
CA ARG A 59 13.01 -18.22 13.22
C ARG A 59 14.22 -18.77 13.96
N GLU A 60 14.78 -19.89 13.50
CA GLU A 60 16.01 -20.45 14.06
C GLU A 60 17.25 -19.65 13.66
N ALA A 61 17.39 -19.29 12.38
CA ALA A 61 18.57 -18.57 11.87
C ALA A 61 18.73 -17.17 12.50
N PHE A 62 17.61 -16.49 12.73
CA PHE A 62 17.58 -15.09 13.20
C PHE A 62 17.10 -14.94 14.66
N ARG A 63 17.09 -16.01 15.44
CA ARG A 63 16.78 -15.91 16.88
C ARG A 63 17.75 -14.95 17.58
N ASN A 64 17.21 -13.89 18.18
CA ASN A 64 17.97 -12.79 18.80
C ASN A 64 18.93 -12.06 17.83
N LYS A 65 18.64 -12.06 16.53
CA LYS A 65 19.42 -11.36 15.51
C LYS A 65 18.51 -10.48 14.67
N THR A 66 19.10 -9.59 13.89
CA THR A 66 18.38 -8.79 12.90
C THR A 66 18.51 -9.42 11.52
N MET A 67 17.37 -9.69 10.89
CA MET A 67 17.28 -10.15 9.51
C MET A 67 17.38 -8.96 8.56
N ALA A 68 18.27 -9.05 7.57
CA ALA A 68 18.38 -8.08 6.47
C ALA A 68 17.62 -8.61 5.25
N ILE A 69 16.42 -8.09 5.02
CA ILE A 69 15.65 -8.34 3.80
C ILE A 69 16.15 -7.38 2.72
N VAL A 70 16.55 -7.92 1.57
CA VAL A 70 17.15 -7.16 0.46
C VAL A 70 16.23 -7.11 -0.76
N ASP A 71 15.17 -7.91 -0.80
CA ASP A 71 14.18 -7.91 -1.88
C ASP A 71 12.88 -8.53 -1.37
N PHE A 72 11.75 -8.15 -1.97
CA PHE A 72 10.47 -8.81 -1.72
C PHE A 72 9.54 -8.74 -2.94
N GLU A 73 8.66 -9.73 -3.05
CA GLU A 73 7.65 -9.82 -4.10
C GLU A 73 6.33 -10.29 -3.50
N VAL A 74 5.22 -9.78 -4.02
CA VAL A 74 3.88 -10.13 -3.57
C VAL A 74 3.03 -10.49 -4.76
N ASP A 75 2.28 -11.58 -4.63
CA ASP A 75 1.37 -12.03 -5.68
C ASP A 75 0.17 -12.81 -5.11
N ILE A 76 -0.69 -13.27 -6.02
CA ILE A 76 -1.86 -14.12 -5.74
C ILE A 76 -1.63 -15.47 -6.40
N VAL A 77 -1.82 -16.56 -5.65
CA VAL A 77 -1.76 -17.93 -6.16
C VAL A 77 -3.03 -18.72 -5.83
N ASP A 78 -3.34 -19.71 -6.67
CA ASP A 78 -4.39 -20.69 -6.41
C ASP A 78 -3.93 -21.78 -5.42
N ALA A 79 -4.82 -22.69 -5.05
CA ALA A 79 -4.51 -23.81 -4.16
C ALA A 79 -3.49 -24.83 -4.73
N GLN A 80 -3.12 -24.72 -6.01
CA GLN A 80 -2.07 -25.51 -6.65
C GLN A 80 -0.73 -24.75 -6.75
N GLY A 81 -0.70 -23.48 -6.33
CA GLY A 81 0.47 -22.60 -6.40
C GLY A 81 0.65 -21.93 -7.77
N ASN A 82 -0.34 -21.96 -8.66
CA ASN A 82 -0.27 -21.20 -9.91
C ASN A 82 -0.65 -19.74 -9.67
N GLN A 83 0.02 -18.80 -10.33
CA GLN A 83 -0.35 -17.39 -10.29
C GLN A 83 -1.74 -17.17 -10.87
N VAL A 84 -2.54 -16.34 -10.20
CA VAL A 84 -3.93 -16.03 -10.60
C VAL A 84 -3.95 -14.71 -11.38
N PRO A 85 -4.58 -14.64 -12.57
CA PRO A 85 -4.65 -13.39 -13.32
C PRO A 85 -5.48 -12.29 -12.63
N LEU A 86 -5.13 -11.01 -12.85
CA LEU A 86 -5.80 -9.85 -12.24
C LEU A 86 -7.26 -9.68 -12.65
N TYR A 87 -7.64 -10.19 -13.82
CA TYR A 87 -9.04 -10.25 -14.26
C TYR A 87 -9.85 -11.36 -13.59
N GLU A 88 -9.21 -12.27 -12.84
CA GLU A 88 -9.89 -13.24 -11.98
C GLU A 88 -9.87 -12.79 -10.52
N MET A 89 -8.72 -12.36 -10.01
CA MET A 89 -8.56 -11.87 -8.66
C MET A 89 -7.67 -10.64 -8.65
N TYR A 90 -8.24 -9.50 -8.25
CA TYR A 90 -7.51 -8.24 -8.20
C TYR A 90 -6.87 -8.05 -6.84
N ASN A 91 -5.54 -7.91 -6.80
CA ASN A 91 -4.86 -7.36 -5.64
C ASN A 91 -5.05 -5.84 -5.67
N HIS A 92 -6.03 -5.33 -4.94
CA HIS A 92 -6.22 -3.88 -4.88
C HIS A 92 -5.15 -3.24 -4.00
N HIS A 93 -4.92 -3.80 -2.79
CA HIS A 93 -3.82 -3.43 -1.90
C HIS A 93 -3.36 -4.63 -1.05
N TYR A 94 -2.19 -4.54 -0.41
CA TYR A 94 -1.79 -5.47 0.65
C TYR A 94 -1.07 -4.77 1.80
N ALA A 95 -0.89 -5.47 2.90
CA ALA A 95 0.08 -5.11 3.93
C ALA A 95 0.70 -6.39 4.49
N ALA A 96 2.00 -6.39 4.74
CA ALA A 96 2.68 -7.48 5.42
C ALA A 96 3.52 -6.91 6.55
N LEU A 97 3.21 -7.32 7.78
CA LEU A 97 3.94 -6.94 8.98
C LEU A 97 4.73 -8.14 9.49
N LEU A 98 6.02 -7.97 9.74
CA LEU A 98 6.93 -9.01 10.25
C LEU A 98 7.60 -8.52 11.54
N GLY A 99 7.67 -9.39 12.54
CA GLY A 99 8.30 -9.06 13.82
C GLY A 99 8.26 -10.20 14.83
N THR A 100 8.49 -9.88 16.10
CA THR A 100 8.28 -10.84 17.20
C THR A 100 6.82 -11.25 17.32
N GLU A 101 6.58 -12.37 18.01
CA GLU A 101 5.25 -12.80 18.42
C GLU A 101 4.52 -11.71 19.25
N GLU A 102 5.23 -10.99 20.12
CA GLU A 102 4.64 -9.94 20.95
C GLU A 102 4.04 -8.81 20.09
N TYR A 103 4.80 -8.37 19.09
CA TYR A 103 4.40 -7.31 18.16
C TYR A 103 3.27 -7.77 17.24
N ALA A 104 3.42 -8.94 16.62
CA ALA A 104 2.36 -9.50 15.78
C ALA A 104 1.05 -9.63 16.57
N ASN A 105 1.11 -10.09 17.83
CA ASN A 105 -0.06 -10.15 18.70
C ASN A 105 -0.63 -8.76 19.02
N ALA A 106 0.19 -7.76 19.32
CA ALA A 106 -0.28 -6.41 19.56
C ALA A 106 -1.03 -5.84 18.35
N ILE A 107 -0.46 -6.01 17.16
CA ILE A 107 -1.08 -5.63 15.88
C ILE A 107 -2.39 -6.38 15.69
N TYR A 108 -2.39 -7.71 15.76
CA TYR A 108 -3.62 -8.48 15.52
C TYR A 108 -4.74 -8.11 16.51
N GLN A 109 -4.44 -7.93 17.80
CA GLN A 109 -5.44 -7.49 18.79
C GLN A 109 -5.97 -6.09 18.51
N LEU A 110 -5.17 -5.22 17.90
CA LEU A 110 -5.59 -3.89 17.48
C LEU A 110 -6.67 -3.97 16.38
N PHE A 111 -6.47 -4.85 15.40
CA PHE A 111 -7.26 -4.90 14.16
C PHE A 111 -8.42 -5.89 14.15
N LYS A 112 -8.33 -7.01 14.89
CA LYS A 112 -9.30 -8.13 14.79
C LYS A 112 -10.77 -7.74 15.02
N ASP A 113 -11.03 -6.70 15.81
CA ASP A 113 -12.39 -6.24 16.18
C ASP A 113 -12.70 -4.89 15.52
N ALA A 114 -12.03 -4.59 14.41
CA ALA A 114 -12.07 -3.32 13.70
C ALA A 114 -12.10 -3.62 12.18
N PRO A 115 -13.21 -4.15 11.65
CA PRO A 115 -13.30 -4.58 10.24
C PRO A 115 -13.27 -3.41 9.27
N PHE A 116 -14.01 -2.33 9.58
CA PHE A 116 -13.92 -1.00 8.93
C PHE A 116 -12.82 -0.14 9.55
N GLY A 117 -11.95 -0.84 10.25
CA GLY A 117 -11.15 -0.38 11.35
C GLY A 117 -11.78 0.57 12.33
N ILE A 118 -11.14 1.71 12.53
CA ILE A 118 -11.11 2.34 13.84
C ILE A 118 -11.63 3.76 13.79
N PRO A 119 -12.37 4.21 14.81
CA PRO A 119 -12.82 5.59 14.87
C PRO A 119 -11.67 6.62 14.89
N SER A 120 -11.77 7.64 14.04
CA SER A 120 -10.88 8.81 14.03
C SER A 120 -10.81 9.49 15.41
N PRO A 121 -9.69 10.16 15.76
CA PRO A 121 -9.69 11.23 16.75
C PRO A 121 -10.85 12.20 16.49
N SER A 122 -11.46 12.73 17.55
CA SER A 122 -12.60 13.64 17.44
C SER A 122 -12.26 15.05 16.91
N ASN A 123 -11.00 15.33 16.54
CA ASN A 123 -10.59 16.64 16.05
C ASN A 123 -9.60 16.55 14.88
N LEU A 124 -9.83 17.36 13.84
CA LEU A 124 -9.10 17.42 12.57
C LEU A 124 -7.70 18.06 12.65
N THR A 125 -7.35 18.64 13.79
CA THR A 125 -6.12 19.43 13.98
C THR A 125 -4.81 18.67 13.84
N GLU A 126 -4.86 17.33 13.86
CA GLU A 126 -3.69 16.45 13.64
C GLU A 126 -3.49 16.10 12.16
N LEU A 127 -4.45 16.44 11.28
CA LEU A 127 -4.46 16.09 9.86
C LEU A 127 -4.45 17.32 8.93
N VAL A 128 -4.94 18.47 9.44
CA VAL A 128 -5.02 19.73 8.70
C VAL A 128 -4.56 20.89 9.59
N ILE A 129 -3.71 21.76 9.05
CA ILE A 129 -3.37 23.04 9.71
C ILE A 129 -4.46 24.08 9.38
N PRO A 130 -5.22 24.58 10.38
CA PRO A 130 -6.27 25.56 10.15
C PRO A 130 -5.75 26.84 9.48
N GLU A 131 -6.51 27.38 8.54
CA GLU A 131 -6.09 28.51 7.70
C GLU A 131 -5.60 29.73 8.49
N ASN A 132 -6.28 30.05 9.59
CA ASN A 132 -5.94 31.14 10.50
C ASN A 132 -4.61 30.94 11.26
N LEU A 133 -4.10 29.70 11.31
CA LEU A 133 -2.83 29.34 11.94
C LEU A 133 -1.70 29.15 10.93
N ARG A 134 -1.97 29.04 9.62
CA ARG A 134 -0.95 28.84 8.58
C ARG A 134 0.12 29.93 8.55
N LYS A 135 -0.23 31.20 8.86
CA LYS A 135 0.71 32.34 8.89
C LYS A 135 1.61 32.38 10.14
N ASN A 136 1.20 31.72 11.22
CA ASN A 136 1.88 31.70 12.51
C ASN A 136 2.31 30.27 12.91
N ALA A 137 2.28 29.32 11.99
CA ALA A 137 2.67 27.95 12.23
C ALA A 137 4.19 27.89 12.46
N THR A 138 4.60 28.10 13.71
CA THR A 138 5.94 27.81 14.20
C THR A 138 5.89 26.46 14.91
N GLY A 139 6.45 25.43 14.27
CA GLY A 139 6.92 24.21 14.92
C GLY A 139 5.91 23.44 15.77
N GLY A 140 5.21 22.53 15.11
CA GLY A 140 4.71 21.31 15.74
C GLY A 140 5.29 20.14 14.97
N ASP A 141 5.88 19.18 15.67
CA ASP A 141 6.35 17.90 15.14
C ASP A 141 5.16 17.15 14.51
N GLY A 142 4.92 17.39 13.22
CA GLY A 142 4.08 16.54 12.38
C GLY A 142 4.89 15.50 11.62
N SER A 143 6.18 15.33 11.99
CA SER A 143 7.04 14.25 11.48
C SER A 143 6.87 12.96 12.26
N SER A 144 6.29 13.01 13.47
CA SER A 144 6.04 11.83 14.28
C SER A 144 4.55 11.61 14.52
N THR A 145 3.92 10.85 13.64
CA THR A 145 2.96 9.84 14.12
C THR A 145 3.76 8.65 14.70
N SER A 146 4.68 8.93 15.62
CA SER A 146 5.22 7.90 16.49
C SER A 146 4.17 7.62 17.57
N PHE A 147 3.26 6.68 17.27
CA PHE A 147 2.26 6.14 18.21
C PHE A 147 2.89 5.58 19.49
N ARG A 148 3.09 6.40 20.52
CA ARG A 148 3.49 5.85 21.82
C ARG A 148 2.43 4.84 22.26
N ALA A 149 2.85 3.66 22.72
CA ALA A 149 1.95 2.63 23.26
C ALA A 149 0.95 3.18 24.32
N SER A 150 1.27 4.30 24.98
CA SER A 150 0.39 5.02 25.91
C SER A 150 -0.83 5.68 25.26
N ASP A 151 -0.74 6.05 23.99
CA ASP A 151 -1.77 6.74 23.20
C ASP A 151 -2.78 5.75 22.59
N VAL A 152 -2.46 4.44 22.66
CA VAL A 152 -3.27 3.31 22.17
C VAL A 152 -4.37 2.90 23.16
N ASN A 153 -4.49 3.58 24.31
CA ASN A 153 -5.61 3.39 25.22
C ASN A 153 -6.90 3.96 24.60
N ASN A 154 -7.74 3.06 24.08
CA ASN A 154 -9.05 3.30 23.45
C ASN A 154 -9.05 3.93 22.04
N ARG A 155 -7.94 3.87 21.29
CA ARG A 155 -7.91 4.26 19.88
C ARG A 155 -7.12 3.24 19.08
N LYS A 156 -7.69 2.82 17.97
CA LYS A 156 -7.33 1.56 17.31
C LYS A 156 -6.59 1.67 15.94
N LEU A 157 -6.14 2.82 15.40
CA LEU A 157 -5.48 3.13 14.06
C LEU A 157 -5.64 2.24 12.77
N LEU A 158 -6.05 2.81 11.61
CA LEU A 158 -6.19 2.10 10.30
C LEU A 158 -5.31 2.57 9.13
N MET A 159 -5.16 1.62 8.18
CA MET A 159 -4.85 1.62 6.73
C MET A 159 -4.22 2.82 6.05
N MET A 160 -4.54 4.07 6.37
CA MET A 160 -3.92 5.23 5.70
C MET A 160 -2.53 5.56 6.20
N GLU A 161 -2.28 5.40 7.51
CA GLU A 161 -0.90 5.38 7.99
C GLU A 161 -0.14 4.23 7.35
N MET A 162 -0.76 3.08 7.09
CA MET A 162 -0.11 2.03 6.30
C MET A 162 0.13 2.49 4.85
N MET A 163 -0.86 3.07 4.19
CA MET A 163 -0.81 3.57 2.80
C MET A 163 0.25 4.65 2.59
N GLN A 164 0.52 5.45 3.62
CA GLN A 164 1.46 6.56 3.52
C GLN A 164 2.79 6.26 4.24
N ASN A 165 2.80 5.42 5.28
CA ASN A 165 3.97 5.10 6.11
C ASN A 165 3.77 3.88 7.04
N ILE A 166 3.96 2.64 6.56
CA ILE A 166 3.93 1.44 7.42
C ILE A 166 4.99 1.49 8.55
N GLY A 167 6.01 2.34 8.42
CA GLY A 167 6.98 2.60 9.49
C GLY A 167 6.38 3.24 10.75
N GLY A 168 5.17 3.83 10.70
CA GLY A 168 4.53 4.46 11.87
C GLY A 168 4.31 3.53 13.07
N PHE A 169 4.21 2.21 12.84
CA PHE A 169 3.98 1.21 13.91
C PHE A 169 5.20 0.92 14.80
N ARG A 170 6.37 1.53 14.56
CA ARG A 170 7.61 1.39 15.39
C ARG A 170 7.41 1.64 16.88
N SER A 171 6.44 2.47 17.16
CA SER A 171 6.14 3.03 18.46
C SER A 171 5.19 2.13 19.27
N ILE A 172 4.58 1.13 18.60
CA ILE A 172 3.92 0.00 19.22
C ILE A 172 5.00 -0.93 19.79
N GLN A 173 5.07 -0.98 21.12
CA GLN A 173 5.93 -1.87 21.92
C GLN A 173 7.44 -1.58 22.03
N GLN A 174 7.93 -0.36 21.71
CA GLN A 174 9.37 -0.03 21.80
C GLN A 174 10.28 -0.99 21.01
N ASP A 175 9.73 -1.69 20.01
CA ASP A 175 10.51 -2.56 19.16
C ASP A 175 10.85 -1.81 17.87
N ASN A 176 12.13 -1.45 17.78
CA ASN A 176 12.57 -0.36 16.92
C ASN A 176 12.64 -0.75 15.43
N ASN A 177 12.84 -2.03 15.09
CA ASN A 177 12.94 -2.47 13.70
C ASN A 177 12.01 -3.67 13.41
N ARG A 178 10.81 -3.33 12.94
CA ARG A 178 9.79 -4.26 12.42
C ARG A 178 9.71 -4.13 10.91
N GLY A 179 9.48 -5.25 10.23
CA GLY A 179 9.25 -5.26 8.79
C GLY A 179 7.83 -4.84 8.47
N GLY A 180 7.66 -3.81 7.64
CA GLY A 180 6.36 -3.36 7.17
C GLY A 180 6.39 -3.15 5.67
N PHE A 181 5.55 -3.89 4.94
CA PHE A 181 5.53 -3.89 3.47
C PHE A 181 4.13 -3.67 2.91
N GLY A 182 4.01 -3.03 1.73
CA GLY A 182 2.81 -3.08 0.90
C GLY A 182 1.75 -1.99 1.06
N GLY A 183 1.88 -1.11 2.03
CA GLY A 183 0.81 -0.21 2.44
C GLY A 183 0.34 0.70 1.31
N GLY A 184 -0.80 0.37 0.72
CA GLY A 184 -1.37 1.04 -0.45
C GLY A 184 -0.93 0.47 -1.79
N ALA A 185 0.05 -0.41 -1.82
CA ALA A 185 0.45 -1.09 -3.03
C ALA A 185 -0.39 -2.34 -3.31
N GLY A 186 -0.69 -2.63 -4.56
CA GLY A 186 -1.53 -3.75 -4.99
C GLY A 186 -0.99 -4.47 -6.22
N ALA A 187 -1.83 -4.58 -7.25
CA ALA A 187 -1.58 -5.27 -8.51
C ALA A 187 -0.31 -4.80 -9.23
N GLU A 188 0.04 -3.53 -9.04
CA GLU A 188 1.23 -2.92 -9.61
C GLU A 188 2.52 -3.48 -9.04
N MET A 189 2.50 -4.23 -7.94
CA MET A 189 3.70 -4.78 -7.32
C MET A 189 4.26 -6.03 -8.00
N ARG A 190 3.60 -6.59 -9.01
CA ARG A 190 4.10 -7.80 -9.71
C ARG A 190 5.43 -7.57 -10.44
N HIS A 191 5.58 -6.40 -11.09
CA HIS A 191 6.82 -6.03 -11.80
C HIS A 191 7.55 -4.84 -11.20
N ILE A 192 7.14 -4.37 -10.02
CA ILE A 192 7.95 -3.40 -9.27
C ILE A 192 9.17 -4.13 -8.71
N ASN A 193 10.35 -3.62 -9.02
CA ASN A 193 11.59 -4.09 -8.43
C ASN A 193 11.76 -3.50 -7.02
N ASN A 194 11.39 -4.26 -5.99
CA ASN A 194 11.50 -3.85 -4.59
C ASN A 194 12.90 -4.10 -3.99
N ARG A 195 13.88 -4.47 -4.81
CA ARG A 195 15.24 -4.74 -4.33
C ARG A 195 15.85 -3.49 -3.71
N ALA A 196 16.31 -3.67 -2.48
CA ALA A 196 17.06 -2.66 -1.76
C ALA A 196 18.35 -2.29 -2.54
N PRO A 197 18.64 -0.98 -2.69
CA PRO A 197 19.89 -0.53 -3.30
C PRO A 197 21.12 -1.04 -2.52
N PRO A 198 22.30 -1.16 -3.15
CA PRO A 198 23.52 -1.61 -2.47
C PRO A 198 23.85 -0.76 -1.23
N GLY A 199 24.16 -1.41 -0.11
CA GLY A 199 24.43 -0.72 1.17
C GLY A 199 23.20 -0.54 2.06
N TYR A 200 22.02 -0.96 1.60
CA TYR A 200 20.77 -0.81 2.32
C TYR A 200 20.01 -2.15 2.43
N ALA A 201 19.18 -2.30 3.46
CA ALA A 201 18.27 -3.43 3.61
C ALA A 201 17.11 -3.08 4.55
N TYR A 202 15.99 -3.81 4.44
CA TYR A 202 14.91 -3.73 5.42
C TYR A 202 15.26 -4.58 6.63
N PHE A 203 15.35 -3.97 7.81
CA PHE A 203 15.72 -4.65 9.04
C PHE A 203 14.49 -5.19 9.77
N VAL A 204 14.55 -6.45 10.18
CA VAL A 204 13.54 -7.07 11.04
C VAL A 204 14.23 -7.71 12.23
N ASP A 205 14.03 -7.15 13.42
CA ASP A 205 14.59 -7.66 14.67
C ASP A 205 13.79 -8.89 15.12
N ASN A 206 14.49 -10.00 15.40
CA ASN A 206 13.94 -11.26 15.92
C ASN A 206 12.63 -11.69 15.21
N PRO A 207 12.69 -11.97 13.89
CA PRO A 207 11.49 -12.29 13.11
C PRO A 207 10.91 -13.65 13.53
N GLU A 208 9.72 -13.63 14.12
CA GLU A 208 9.00 -14.82 14.60
C GLU A 208 7.69 -15.04 13.86
N GLN A 209 6.94 -13.97 13.61
CA GLN A 209 5.61 -14.05 13.01
C GLN A 209 5.42 -12.99 11.93
N TRP A 210 4.43 -13.25 11.08
CA TRP A 210 3.92 -12.26 10.15
C TRP A 210 2.39 -12.12 10.27
N THR A 211 1.91 -10.91 9.99
CA THR A 211 0.49 -10.55 10.00
C THR A 211 0.14 -9.91 8.65
N PRO A 212 -0.45 -10.68 7.72
CA PRO A 212 -0.83 -10.15 6.41
C PRO A 212 -2.23 -9.54 6.40
N LEU A 213 -2.40 -8.52 5.56
CA LEU A 213 -3.67 -8.01 5.05
C LEU A 213 -3.61 -8.07 3.53
N PHE A 214 -4.68 -8.56 2.92
CA PHE A 214 -4.83 -8.57 1.47
C PHE A 214 -6.18 -7.94 1.14
N HIS A 215 -6.17 -6.82 0.43
CA HIS A 215 -7.37 -6.21 -0.13
C HIS A 215 -7.63 -6.82 -1.51
N PHE A 216 -8.31 -7.95 -1.55
CA PHE A 216 -8.59 -8.69 -2.78
C PHE A 216 -10.04 -8.52 -3.22
N ILE A 217 -10.25 -8.43 -4.53
CA ILE A 217 -11.57 -8.34 -5.15
C ILE A 217 -11.68 -9.46 -6.17
N ASN A 218 -12.66 -10.33 -6.02
CA ASN A 218 -12.89 -11.39 -7.00
C ASN A 218 -13.57 -10.81 -8.24
N GLN A 219 -12.87 -10.86 -9.37
CA GLN A 219 -13.32 -10.37 -10.67
C GLN A 219 -13.73 -11.50 -11.63
N LYS A 220 -13.59 -12.76 -11.20
CA LYS A 220 -13.85 -13.93 -12.03
C LYS A 220 -15.33 -14.07 -12.33
N VAL A 221 -15.70 -13.70 -13.55
CA VAL A 221 -17.07 -13.70 -14.03
C VAL A 221 -17.61 -15.13 -14.11
N PRO A 222 -18.68 -15.48 -13.35
CA PRO A 222 -19.29 -16.80 -13.42
C PRO A 222 -20.02 -17.02 -14.75
N GLU A 223 -20.17 -18.29 -15.15
CA GLU A 223 -20.87 -18.63 -16.39
C GLU A 223 -22.32 -18.10 -16.38
N GLY A 224 -22.69 -17.35 -17.43
CA GLY A 224 -24.03 -16.79 -17.58
C GLY A 224 -24.25 -15.45 -16.87
N VAL A 225 -23.22 -14.88 -16.24
CA VAL A 225 -23.23 -13.51 -15.68
C VAL A 225 -22.72 -12.53 -16.74
N ASP A 226 -23.45 -11.45 -16.98
CA ASP A 226 -22.99 -10.34 -17.83
C ASP A 226 -22.17 -9.36 -16.99
N ALA A 227 -20.94 -9.09 -17.41
CA ALA A 227 -19.96 -8.29 -16.69
C ALA A 227 -19.40 -7.15 -17.54
N SER A 228 -20.01 -6.83 -18.70
CA SER A 228 -19.47 -5.85 -19.65
C SER A 228 -19.27 -4.45 -19.06
N ASP A 229 -20.00 -4.11 -18.00
CA ASP A 229 -20.09 -2.76 -17.45
C ASP A 229 -19.45 -2.63 -16.04
N ASN A 230 -18.79 -3.68 -15.54
CA ASN A 230 -18.37 -3.75 -14.13
C ASN A 230 -16.87 -3.43 -13.96
N ALA A 231 -16.54 -2.18 -13.64
CA ALA A 231 -15.20 -1.78 -13.17
C ALA A 231 -15.02 -2.09 -11.68
N LEU A 232 -15.09 -3.38 -11.29
CA LEU A 232 -15.07 -3.80 -9.87
C LEU A 232 -13.81 -3.35 -9.13
N PHE A 233 -12.68 -3.30 -9.84
CA PHE A 233 -11.39 -2.85 -9.32
C PHE A 233 -11.34 -1.35 -8.97
N GLU A 234 -12.32 -0.54 -9.36
CA GLU A 234 -12.45 0.87 -8.94
C GLU A 234 -13.34 1.04 -7.69
N CYS A 235 -13.78 -0.08 -7.10
CA CYS A 235 -14.56 -0.09 -5.85
C CYS A 235 -15.79 0.83 -5.87
N PRO A 236 -16.73 0.64 -6.83
CA PRO A 236 -17.92 1.48 -6.91
C PRO A 236 -18.78 1.36 -5.64
N CYS A 237 -19.33 2.49 -5.19
CA CYS A 237 -20.32 2.48 -4.12
C CYS A 237 -21.64 1.90 -4.62
N THR A 238 -21.98 0.69 -4.17
CA THR A 238 -23.21 0.01 -4.57
C THR A 238 -24.44 0.63 -3.91
N PRO A 239 -25.66 0.43 -4.45
CA PRO A 239 -26.90 0.92 -3.83
C PRO A 239 -27.14 0.40 -2.41
N GLN A 240 -26.46 -0.68 -2.02
CA GLN A 240 -26.56 -1.26 -0.68
C GLN A 240 -25.70 -0.52 0.35
N ARG A 241 -24.77 0.33 -0.07
CA ARG A 241 -24.00 1.19 0.84
C ARG A 241 -24.88 2.33 1.34
N VAL A 242 -24.91 2.55 2.65
CA VAL A 242 -25.67 3.63 3.29
C VAL A 242 -24.76 4.82 3.54
N ILE A 243 -24.76 5.79 2.64
CA ILE A 243 -24.04 7.06 2.79
C ILE A 243 -24.92 8.04 3.58
N ASP A 244 -24.49 8.37 4.80
CA ASP A 244 -25.13 9.35 5.67
C ASP A 244 -24.23 10.59 5.78
N VAL A 245 -24.55 11.59 4.95
CA VAL A 245 -23.82 12.87 4.87
C VAL A 245 -23.94 13.68 6.16
N GLU A 246 -25.09 13.62 6.84
CA GLU A 246 -25.31 14.40 8.07
C GLU A 246 -24.41 13.92 9.20
N ASN A 247 -24.23 12.59 9.32
CA ASN A 247 -23.39 11.99 10.34
C ASN A 247 -21.94 11.75 9.87
N GLY A 248 -21.65 11.89 8.58
CA GLY A 248 -20.32 11.66 8.01
C GLY A 248 -19.94 10.18 8.01
N THR A 249 -20.88 9.28 7.71
CA THR A 249 -20.68 7.84 7.80
C THR A 249 -21.04 7.09 6.52
N ILE A 250 -20.37 5.97 6.28
CA ILE A 250 -20.77 4.93 5.33
C ILE A 250 -21.09 3.68 6.15
N ASP A 251 -22.30 3.14 6.01
CA ASP A 251 -22.84 2.01 6.79
C ASP A 251 -22.76 2.20 8.30
N GLY A 252 -23.02 3.43 8.75
CA GLY A 252 -22.96 3.81 10.18
C GLY A 252 -21.54 3.90 10.74
N THR A 253 -20.51 3.72 9.91
CA THR A 253 -19.11 3.87 10.30
C THR A 253 -18.53 5.17 9.79
N LYS A 254 -17.87 5.93 10.67
CA LYS A 254 -17.07 7.09 10.25
C LYS A 254 -15.74 6.56 9.70
N SER A 255 -15.46 6.84 8.44
CA SER A 255 -14.17 6.47 7.83
C SER A 255 -13.01 7.09 8.64
N PHE A 256 -12.02 6.26 8.99
CA PHE A 256 -10.86 6.64 9.82
C PHE A 256 -9.87 7.54 9.10
N ALA A 257 -9.61 7.21 7.84
CA ALA A 257 -8.47 7.70 7.12
C ALA A 257 -8.86 8.99 6.44
N ASN A 258 -8.46 10.10 7.08
CA ASN A 258 -8.67 11.46 6.59
C ASN A 258 -10.17 11.74 6.36
N PRO A 259 -10.88 12.34 7.33
CA PRO A 259 -12.26 12.71 7.08
C PRO A 259 -12.28 13.66 5.89
N PHE A 260 -13.33 13.58 5.09
CA PHE A 260 -13.59 14.50 3.99
C PHE A 260 -13.25 15.95 4.42
N GLY A 261 -12.51 16.68 3.56
CA GLY A 261 -11.92 17.99 3.90
C GLY A 261 -10.44 17.95 4.31
N THR A 262 -9.69 16.92 3.91
CA THR A 262 -8.22 16.86 4.01
C THR A 262 -7.54 16.91 2.64
N CYS A 263 -8.31 17.07 1.57
CA CYS A 263 -7.76 17.40 0.26
C CYS A 263 -7.06 18.76 0.32
N ASN A 264 -6.06 18.95 -0.53
CA ASN A 264 -5.51 20.29 -0.76
C ASN A 264 -6.50 21.13 -1.58
N GLU A 265 -6.25 22.44 -1.63
CA GLU A 265 -7.11 23.42 -2.30
C GLU A 265 -7.41 23.06 -3.76
N ALA A 266 -6.43 22.50 -4.50
CA ALA A 266 -6.64 22.13 -5.90
C ALA A 266 -7.66 20.99 -6.06
N PHE A 267 -7.67 20.03 -5.13
CA PHE A 267 -8.61 18.91 -5.14
C PHE A 267 -9.96 19.26 -4.50
N GLU A 268 -10.00 20.03 -3.42
CA GLU A 268 -11.25 20.39 -2.73
C GLU A 268 -12.26 21.10 -3.63
N GLU A 269 -11.80 21.94 -4.57
CA GLU A 269 -12.71 22.72 -5.43
C GLU A 269 -13.35 21.91 -6.55
N SER A 270 -12.82 20.72 -6.87
CA SER A 270 -13.09 20.07 -8.17
C SER A 270 -13.26 18.56 -8.13
N ASN A 271 -12.94 17.89 -7.02
CA ASN A 271 -12.86 16.44 -6.99
C ASN A 271 -13.98 15.77 -6.15
N PRO A 272 -14.83 14.92 -6.75
CA PRO A 272 -15.95 14.27 -6.04
C PRO A 272 -15.52 13.40 -4.86
N SER A 273 -14.31 12.83 -4.90
CA SER A 273 -13.75 11.97 -3.84
C SER A 273 -13.35 12.74 -2.57
N CYS A 274 -13.32 14.08 -2.61
CA CYS A 274 -12.99 14.93 -1.46
C CYS A 274 -14.18 15.26 -0.55
N GLU A 275 -15.41 14.95 -0.97
CA GLU A 275 -16.63 15.17 -0.18
C GLU A 275 -17.53 13.93 -0.12
N LEU A 276 -18.08 13.62 1.05
CA LEU A 276 -18.95 12.45 1.23
C LEU A 276 -20.23 12.52 0.39
N SER A 277 -20.77 13.72 0.17
CA SER A 277 -22.00 13.92 -0.62
C SER A 277 -21.85 13.61 -2.10
N THR A 278 -20.62 13.62 -2.62
CA THR A 278 -20.32 13.36 -4.04
C THR A 278 -19.49 12.10 -4.23
N TYR A 279 -19.18 11.38 -3.15
CA TYR A 279 -18.40 10.15 -3.17
C TYR A 279 -19.18 9.01 -3.85
N VAL A 280 -18.62 8.47 -4.93
CA VAL A 280 -19.29 7.45 -5.77
C VAL A 280 -18.50 6.16 -5.92
N GLY A 281 -17.22 6.14 -5.56
CA GLY A 281 -16.37 4.96 -5.64
C GLY A 281 -15.01 5.19 -5.00
N GLY A 282 -14.31 4.11 -4.70
CA GLY A 282 -13.01 4.10 -4.04
C GLY A 282 -12.97 3.24 -2.79
N TRP A 283 -11.85 3.29 -2.07
CA TRP A 283 -11.54 2.33 -1.01
C TRP A 283 -12.56 2.35 0.13
N ARG A 284 -13.23 3.48 0.38
CA ARG A 284 -14.25 3.62 1.46
C ARG A 284 -15.53 2.86 1.16
N CYS A 285 -15.73 2.44 -0.09
CA CYS A 285 -16.81 1.55 -0.53
C CYS A 285 -16.35 0.11 -0.75
N CYS A 286 -15.10 -0.22 -0.41
CA CYS A 286 -14.43 -1.51 -0.64
C CYS A 286 -13.94 -2.12 0.69
N GLU A 287 -14.86 -2.26 1.63
CA GLU A 287 -14.56 -2.78 2.97
C GLU A 287 -14.68 -4.30 3.01
N ASP A 288 -14.17 -4.94 4.05
CA ASP A 288 -14.21 -6.40 4.19
C ASP A 288 -15.64 -6.97 4.15
N GLY A 289 -15.84 -8.02 3.35
CA GLY A 289 -17.10 -8.76 3.25
C GLY A 289 -18.21 -8.04 2.46
N VAL A 290 -17.95 -6.86 1.90
CA VAL A 290 -18.92 -6.18 1.04
C VAL A 290 -18.86 -6.73 -0.39
N PHE A 291 -19.96 -6.55 -1.11
CA PHE A 291 -20.00 -6.79 -2.55
C PHE A 291 -19.94 -5.45 -3.28
N VAL A 292 -18.99 -5.29 -4.20
CA VAL A 292 -18.93 -4.19 -5.18
C VAL A 292 -19.83 -4.46 -6.40
N LEU A 293 -20.87 -5.28 -6.20
CA LEU A 293 -21.94 -5.59 -7.13
C LEU A 293 -23.27 -5.15 -6.55
N ASP A 294 -24.18 -4.75 -7.43
CA ASP A 294 -25.57 -4.46 -7.06
C ASP A 294 -26.30 -5.76 -6.68
N THR A 295 -26.38 -6.06 -5.38
CA THR A 295 -26.96 -7.32 -4.89
C THR A 295 -28.48 -7.44 -5.11
N ASP A 296 -29.16 -6.38 -5.54
CA ASP A 296 -30.55 -6.45 -6.02
C ASP A 296 -30.63 -7.04 -7.44
N LYS A 297 -29.52 -7.01 -8.20
CA LYS A 297 -29.41 -7.58 -9.56
C LYS A 297 -28.74 -8.95 -9.58
N TYR A 298 -27.84 -9.21 -8.64
CA TYR A 298 -27.07 -10.46 -8.58
C TYR A 298 -27.41 -11.23 -7.30
N ASP A 299 -27.82 -12.50 -7.44
CA ASP A 299 -27.97 -13.42 -6.32
C ASP A 299 -26.59 -13.87 -5.84
N VAL A 300 -25.95 -13.04 -5.01
CA VAL A 300 -24.58 -13.24 -4.51
C VAL A 300 -24.42 -14.50 -3.64
N ASP A 301 -25.52 -15.04 -3.10
CA ASP A 301 -25.51 -16.27 -2.31
C ASP A 301 -25.47 -17.53 -3.18
N ALA A 302 -25.89 -17.43 -4.45
CA ALA A 302 -25.81 -18.52 -5.42
C ALA A 302 -24.47 -18.56 -6.18
N LEU A 303 -23.62 -17.54 -6.03
CA LEU A 303 -22.35 -17.44 -6.76
C LEU A 303 -21.31 -18.43 -6.24
N PRO A 304 -20.47 -18.99 -7.12
CA PRO A 304 -19.38 -19.86 -6.71
C PRO A 304 -18.36 -19.10 -5.87
N THR A 305 -17.67 -19.82 -4.99
CA THR A 305 -16.56 -19.31 -4.20
C THR A 305 -15.25 -19.80 -4.80
N ASP A 306 -14.32 -18.88 -5.05
CA ASP A 306 -12.94 -19.16 -5.43
C ASP A 306 -12.04 -19.06 -4.19
N GLU A 307 -11.08 -19.98 -4.09
CA GLU A 307 -10.08 -20.00 -3.03
C GLU A 307 -8.72 -19.58 -3.60
N VAL A 308 -8.12 -18.54 -3.02
CA VAL A 308 -6.81 -18.02 -3.38
C VAL A 308 -5.96 -17.76 -2.14
N TYR A 309 -4.66 -17.54 -2.35
CA TYR A 309 -3.69 -17.25 -1.31
C TYR A 309 -2.87 -16.05 -1.74
N GLY A 310 -2.64 -15.12 -0.82
CA GLY A 310 -1.59 -14.12 -0.98
C GLY A 310 -0.24 -14.75 -0.72
N VAL A 311 0.70 -14.56 -1.63
CA VAL A 311 2.07 -15.06 -1.48
C VAL A 311 3.03 -13.90 -1.27
N PHE A 312 3.88 -14.03 -0.25
CA PHE A 312 4.93 -13.07 0.07
C PHE A 312 6.29 -13.76 -0.03
N ARG A 313 7.08 -13.37 -1.03
CA ARG A 313 8.45 -13.89 -1.24
C ARG A 313 9.43 -12.87 -0.71
N ILE A 314 10.30 -13.27 0.20
CA ILE A 314 11.35 -12.40 0.74
C ILE A 314 12.71 -12.98 0.44
N THR A 315 13.61 -12.12 -0.02
CA THR A 315 15.03 -12.45 -0.18
C THR A 315 15.82 -11.74 0.90
N TYR A 316 16.68 -12.48 1.60
CA TYR A 316 17.41 -12.00 2.76
C TYR A 316 18.85 -12.49 2.78
N LEU A 317 19.70 -11.81 3.54
CA LEU A 317 21.09 -12.22 3.75
C LEU A 317 21.18 -13.30 4.83
N ASP A 318 21.68 -14.47 4.45
CA ASP A 318 21.81 -15.63 5.33
C ASP A 318 23.14 -15.63 6.10
N GLY A 319 23.11 -16.15 7.32
CA GLY A 319 24.32 -16.39 8.12
C GLY A 319 24.96 -15.14 8.73
N VAL A 320 24.35 -13.96 8.61
CA VAL A 320 24.80 -12.70 9.21
C VAL A 320 23.74 -12.11 10.13
N ASP A 321 24.15 -11.37 11.16
CA ASP A 321 23.26 -10.42 11.85
C ASP A 321 23.39 -9.07 11.13
N ALA A 322 22.28 -8.48 10.68
CA ALA A 322 22.31 -7.22 9.95
C ALA A 322 23.01 -6.09 10.74
N ARG A 323 22.94 -6.13 12.08
CA ARG A 323 23.59 -5.14 12.96
C ARG A 323 25.12 -5.26 13.00
N ASP A 324 25.67 -6.40 12.60
CA ASP A 324 27.11 -6.63 12.50
C ASP A 324 27.67 -6.26 11.11
N THR A 325 26.85 -5.62 10.27
CA THR A 325 27.20 -5.21 8.91
C THR A 325 27.18 -3.68 8.76
N ASP A 326 27.71 -3.17 7.65
CA ASP A 326 27.65 -1.75 7.29
C ASP A 326 26.33 -1.35 6.59
N LEU A 327 25.31 -2.22 6.63
CA LEU A 327 24.02 -1.95 6.00
C LEU A 327 23.23 -0.89 6.77
N LYS A 328 22.60 0.02 6.03
CA LYS A 328 21.67 1.01 6.59
C LYS A 328 20.23 0.48 6.55
N PRO A 329 19.46 0.62 7.63
CA PRO A 329 18.06 0.20 7.66
C PRO A 329 17.22 1.10 6.75
N LEU A 330 16.51 0.50 5.79
CA LEU A 330 15.54 1.21 4.97
C LEU A 330 14.23 1.40 5.71
N GLU A 331 13.69 2.59 5.54
CA GLU A 331 12.42 3.02 6.06
C GLU A 331 11.51 3.47 4.93
N SER A 332 10.21 3.29 5.13
CA SER A 332 9.21 3.81 4.20
C SER A 332 8.94 5.27 4.54
N LEU A 333 9.13 6.15 3.58
CA LEU A 333 8.60 7.51 3.62
C LEU A 333 7.31 7.58 2.80
N GLY A 334 6.63 8.71 2.82
CA GLY A 334 5.35 8.88 2.12
C GLY A 334 5.22 10.21 1.40
N GLY A 335 4.40 10.21 0.36
CA GLY A 335 3.92 11.43 -0.28
C GLY A 335 2.54 11.18 -0.90
N ASP A 336 1.65 12.15 -0.82
CA ASP A 336 0.28 12.05 -1.33
C ASP A 336 -0.04 13.30 -2.14
N ILE A 337 -0.41 13.14 -3.42
CA ILE A 337 -0.75 14.26 -4.31
C ILE A 337 -1.94 15.07 -3.81
N THR A 338 -2.88 14.42 -3.11
CA THR A 338 -4.08 15.06 -2.58
C THR A 338 -3.77 15.83 -1.30
N GLY A 339 -2.57 15.61 -0.72
CA GLY A 339 -2.03 16.34 0.43
C GLY A 339 -1.30 17.63 0.05
N SER A 340 -0.70 18.27 1.04
CA SER A 340 0.23 19.39 0.88
C SER A 340 1.11 19.53 2.12
N VAL A 341 1.97 20.55 2.19
CA VAL A 341 2.68 20.91 3.44
C VAL A 341 1.77 21.27 4.62
N TYR A 342 0.46 21.48 4.39
CA TYR A 342 -0.53 21.87 5.39
C TYR A 342 -1.62 20.82 5.66
N THR A 343 -1.77 19.82 4.78
CA THR A 343 -2.79 18.78 4.92
C THR A 343 -2.22 17.42 4.54
N LYS A 344 -2.59 16.37 5.28
CA LYS A 344 -2.07 15.02 5.08
C LYS A 344 -2.52 14.38 3.74
N GLY A 345 -3.61 14.87 3.16
CA GLY A 345 -4.18 14.37 1.90
C GLY A 345 -5.48 13.60 2.09
N ASN A 346 -6.01 13.01 1.05
CA ASN A 346 -7.20 12.17 1.02
C ASN A 346 -6.90 10.77 0.46
N VAL A 347 -5.64 10.50 0.07
CA VAL A 347 -5.11 9.27 -0.54
C VAL A 347 -5.62 9.01 -1.95
N GLU A 348 -6.93 9.10 -2.13
CA GLU A 348 -7.61 8.86 -3.40
C GLU A 348 -8.30 10.12 -3.92
N PHE A 349 -8.51 10.12 -5.23
CA PHE A 349 -9.26 11.14 -5.95
C PHE A 349 -9.91 10.52 -7.20
N ASP A 350 -10.89 11.20 -7.77
CA ASP A 350 -11.51 10.77 -9.03
C ASP A 350 -10.88 11.48 -10.23
N VAL A 351 -10.81 10.78 -11.36
CA VAL A 351 -10.46 11.36 -12.66
C VAL A 351 -11.77 11.56 -13.44
N PRO A 352 -12.25 12.80 -13.60
CA PRO A 352 -13.45 13.06 -14.39
C PRO A 352 -13.20 12.79 -15.88
N LEU A 353 -14.26 12.58 -16.65
CA LEU A 353 -14.20 12.51 -18.10
C LEU A 353 -13.83 13.89 -18.69
N CYS A 354 -12.95 13.92 -19.69
CA CYS A 354 -12.59 15.18 -20.36
C CYS A 354 -13.75 15.79 -21.16
N GLU A 355 -13.62 17.06 -21.53
CA GLU A 355 -14.67 17.78 -22.27
C GLU A 355 -14.99 17.12 -23.61
N GLU A 356 -16.29 17.08 -23.96
CA GLU A 356 -16.76 16.48 -25.21
C GLU A 356 -16.08 17.11 -26.44
N GLY A 357 -15.48 16.28 -27.29
CA GLY A 357 -14.76 16.73 -28.48
C GLY A 357 -13.25 16.94 -28.29
N THR A 358 -12.73 16.75 -27.07
CA THR A 358 -11.28 16.66 -26.82
C THR A 358 -10.71 15.44 -27.53
N ALA A 359 -9.58 15.60 -28.22
CA ALA A 359 -8.91 14.47 -28.87
C ALA A 359 -8.35 13.50 -27.80
N PRO A 360 -8.38 12.17 -28.01
CA PRO A 360 -7.93 11.21 -27.00
C PRO A 360 -6.50 11.47 -26.48
N GLU A 361 -5.60 11.94 -27.33
CA GLU A 361 -4.22 12.28 -26.99
C GLU A 361 -4.09 13.53 -26.08
N ASP A 362 -5.09 14.42 -26.11
CA ASP A 362 -5.14 15.65 -25.31
C ASP A 362 -6.01 15.48 -24.04
N CYS A 363 -6.65 14.31 -23.90
CA CYS A 363 -7.57 13.99 -22.81
C CYS A 363 -6.80 13.51 -21.57
N ILE A 364 -6.05 14.45 -20.98
CA ILE A 364 -5.16 14.22 -19.83
C ILE A 364 -5.67 15.02 -18.63
N TYR A 365 -5.92 14.33 -17.53
CA TYR A 365 -6.15 14.95 -16.23
C TYR A 365 -4.81 15.11 -15.52
N GLU A 366 -4.45 16.36 -15.18
CA GLU A 366 -3.20 16.68 -14.50
C GLU A 366 -3.50 17.41 -13.19
N MET A 367 -2.84 16.96 -12.12
CA MET A 367 -2.90 17.61 -10.80
C MET A 367 -1.49 17.72 -10.23
N GLU A 368 -1.30 18.70 -9.35
CA GLU A 368 -0.02 18.90 -8.69
C GLU A 368 -0.16 19.35 -7.25
N THR A 369 0.88 19.09 -6.46
CA THR A 369 0.99 19.60 -5.10
C THR A 369 2.44 19.80 -4.67
N VAL A 370 2.62 20.51 -3.56
CA VAL A 370 3.88 20.65 -2.84
C VAL A 370 3.75 19.98 -1.49
N HIS A 371 4.62 19.01 -1.22
CA HIS A 371 4.69 18.30 0.04
C HIS A 371 6.14 18.12 0.50
N TYR A 372 6.35 17.63 1.72
CA TYR A 372 7.67 17.27 2.22
C TYR A 372 8.10 15.91 1.68
N ILE A 373 9.40 15.72 1.42
CA ILE A 373 9.93 14.48 0.85
C ILE A 373 9.78 13.28 1.81
N SER A 374 9.81 13.54 3.13
CA SER A 374 9.54 12.53 4.16
C SER A 374 8.05 12.28 4.40
N GLY A 375 7.17 13.15 3.87
CA GLY A 375 5.74 13.17 4.15
C GLY A 375 5.36 14.05 5.34
N GLY A 376 4.16 13.85 5.87
CA GLY A 376 3.65 14.57 7.03
C GLY A 376 3.22 16.02 6.76
N ILE A 377 2.80 16.71 7.83
CA ILE A 377 2.40 18.13 7.80
C ILE A 377 3.34 18.95 8.69
N ASN A 378 3.60 20.21 8.33
CA ASN A 378 4.39 21.13 9.16
C ASN A 378 5.80 20.65 9.58
N ALA A 379 6.51 19.88 8.75
CA ALA A 379 7.79 19.30 9.13
C ALA A 379 8.81 20.37 9.57
N THR A 380 9.13 20.42 10.87
CA THR A 380 10.30 21.12 11.42
C THR A 380 11.50 20.20 11.60
N ASP A 381 11.29 18.91 11.36
CA ASP A 381 12.32 17.90 11.40
C ASP A 381 13.33 18.17 10.28
N ASP A 382 14.57 18.44 10.68
CA ASP A 382 15.72 18.65 9.81
C ASP A 382 16.66 17.43 9.80
N THR A 383 16.22 16.30 10.34
CA THR A 383 16.92 15.02 10.26
C THR A 383 17.26 14.73 8.81
N LEU A 384 18.52 14.40 8.55
CA LEU A 384 19.01 14.12 7.21
C LEU A 384 18.69 12.67 6.83
N TRP A 385 18.21 12.50 5.61
CA TRP A 385 17.87 11.20 5.03
C TRP A 385 18.65 10.97 3.75
N GLU A 386 19.18 9.76 3.60
CA GLU A 386 19.60 9.21 2.32
C GLU A 386 18.41 8.50 1.67
N ILE A 387 18.05 8.87 0.45
CA ILE A 387 16.88 8.32 -0.25
C ILE A 387 17.33 7.64 -1.55
N PRO A 388 17.82 6.39 -1.48
CA PRO A 388 18.38 5.69 -2.63
C PRO A 388 17.33 5.11 -3.57
N TYR A 389 16.04 5.16 -3.23
CA TYR A 389 14.95 4.56 -4.00
C TYR A 389 13.65 5.35 -3.90
N LEU A 390 13.01 5.59 -5.05
CA LEU A 390 11.68 6.17 -5.16
C LEU A 390 10.83 5.40 -6.17
N VAL A 391 9.58 5.14 -5.85
CA VAL A 391 8.60 4.60 -6.79
C VAL A 391 7.25 5.26 -6.57
N GLY A 392 6.54 5.54 -7.66
CA GLY A 392 5.17 6.00 -7.60
C GLY A 392 4.20 4.83 -7.48
N HIS A 393 3.03 5.11 -6.95
CA HIS A 393 1.88 4.21 -6.92
C HIS A 393 0.72 4.89 -7.62
N LEU A 394 0.20 4.24 -8.65
CA LEU A 394 -0.91 4.69 -9.50
C LEU A 394 -1.88 3.53 -9.69
N HIS A 395 -3.13 3.87 -9.98
CA HIS A 395 -4.16 2.92 -10.41
C HIS A 395 -4.28 2.93 -11.94
N LYS A 396 -5.15 2.06 -12.46
CA LYS A 396 -5.51 2.02 -13.87
C LYS A 396 -5.89 3.41 -14.39
N GLY A 397 -5.44 3.74 -15.60
CA GLY A 397 -5.60 5.07 -16.20
C GLY A 397 -4.40 5.99 -15.93
N GLY A 398 -3.53 5.67 -14.96
CA GLY A 398 -2.32 6.44 -14.69
C GLY A 398 -1.40 6.53 -15.90
N ILE A 399 -0.79 7.70 -16.11
CA ILE A 399 0.20 7.97 -17.17
C ILE A 399 1.59 8.12 -16.55
N ASP A 400 1.73 8.99 -15.55
CA ASP A 400 2.95 9.12 -14.77
C ASP A 400 2.73 9.87 -13.45
N LEU A 401 3.65 9.65 -12.53
CA LEU A 401 3.85 10.44 -11.33
C LEU A 401 5.28 10.97 -11.34
N SER A 402 5.43 12.30 -11.38
CA SER A 402 6.71 12.99 -11.50
C SER A 402 7.00 13.83 -10.26
N MET A 403 8.21 13.71 -9.69
CA MET A 403 8.68 14.47 -8.53
C MET A 403 9.80 15.41 -8.95
N TYR A 404 9.71 16.67 -8.54
CA TYR A 404 10.68 17.72 -8.82
C TYR A 404 11.19 18.36 -7.54
N ASN A 405 12.44 18.79 -7.53
CA ASN A 405 12.97 19.62 -6.46
C ASN A 405 12.30 21.01 -6.53
N MET A 406 11.71 21.47 -5.42
CA MET A 406 11.00 22.76 -5.40
C MET A 406 11.91 23.97 -5.56
N THR A 407 13.18 23.85 -5.15
CA THR A 407 14.14 24.95 -5.13
C THR A 407 14.82 25.10 -6.49
N THR A 408 15.27 24.00 -7.10
CA THR A 408 16.00 24.03 -8.37
C THR A 408 15.07 23.88 -9.58
N GLY A 409 13.92 23.21 -9.42
CA GLY A 409 13.02 22.85 -10.50
C GLY A 409 13.44 21.59 -11.27
N ASP A 410 14.52 20.92 -10.86
CA ASP A 410 15.03 19.72 -11.52
C ASP A 410 14.13 18.52 -11.26
N LEU A 411 14.00 17.64 -12.27
CA LEU A 411 13.31 16.36 -12.13
C LEU A 411 14.14 15.42 -11.24
N ILE A 412 13.53 14.95 -10.14
CA ILE A 412 14.12 13.96 -9.24
C ILE A 412 13.79 12.55 -9.76
N CYS A 413 12.51 12.27 -9.96
CA CYS A 413 12.05 10.96 -10.41
C CYS A 413 10.80 11.09 -11.26
N ARG A 414 10.72 10.30 -12.34
CA ARG A 414 9.49 10.07 -13.10
C ARG A 414 9.16 8.59 -13.06
N SER A 415 8.11 8.24 -12.32
CA SER A 415 7.59 6.89 -12.24
C SER A 415 6.39 6.76 -13.18
N THR A 416 6.45 5.78 -14.05
CA THR A 416 5.49 5.44 -15.10
C THR A 416 4.98 4.01 -14.88
N PRO A 417 3.69 3.78 -15.14
CA PRO A 417 3.09 2.47 -15.03
C PRO A 417 3.53 1.56 -16.18
N ILE A 418 3.55 0.26 -15.88
CA ILE A 418 3.72 -0.82 -16.82
C ILE A 418 2.36 -1.49 -16.95
N TYR A 419 1.76 -1.38 -18.13
CA TYR A 419 0.51 -2.06 -18.46
C TYR A 419 0.79 -3.39 -19.16
N GLY A 420 0.00 -4.41 -18.80
CA GLY A 420 0.05 -5.69 -19.49
C GLY A 420 -0.52 -5.59 -20.91
N ASN A 421 -0.24 -6.60 -21.73
CA ASN A 421 -0.70 -6.69 -23.13
C ASN A 421 -1.05 -8.13 -23.56
N GLY A 422 -1.18 -9.03 -22.60
CA GLY A 422 -1.39 -10.46 -22.76
C GLY A 422 -2.55 -10.96 -21.90
N THR A 423 -2.57 -12.27 -21.68
CA THR A 423 -3.65 -12.94 -20.92
C THR A 423 -3.12 -13.77 -19.76
N GLU A 424 -1.82 -13.98 -19.72
CA GLU A 424 -1.09 -14.65 -18.67
C GLU A 424 -1.04 -13.82 -17.38
N ALA A 425 -1.00 -14.51 -16.24
CA ALA A 425 -0.89 -13.87 -14.94
C ALA A 425 0.37 -12.99 -14.89
N GLY A 426 0.18 -11.72 -14.54
CA GLY A 426 1.23 -10.71 -14.47
C GLY A 426 1.45 -9.94 -15.77
N ASN A 427 0.77 -10.24 -16.87
CA ASN A 427 0.86 -9.44 -18.09
C ASN A 427 -0.52 -9.18 -18.69
N GLU A 428 -1.53 -8.96 -17.85
CA GLU A 428 -2.92 -8.85 -18.26
C GLU A 428 -3.20 -7.54 -19.01
N ASP A 429 -3.74 -7.65 -20.22
CA ASP A 429 -4.12 -6.51 -21.05
C ASP A 429 -5.10 -5.58 -20.32
N GLY A 430 -4.80 -4.29 -20.35
CA GLY A 430 -5.60 -3.27 -19.67
C GLY A 430 -5.44 -3.20 -18.15
N TYR A 431 -4.56 -4.01 -17.54
CA TYR A 431 -4.20 -3.93 -16.13
C TYR A 431 -2.83 -3.30 -15.93
N LEU A 432 -2.71 -2.54 -14.84
CA LEU A 432 -1.45 -2.02 -14.36
C LEU A 432 -0.78 -3.15 -13.56
N VAL A 433 0.37 -3.62 -14.06
CA VAL A 433 1.09 -4.79 -13.53
C VAL A 433 2.45 -4.43 -12.94
N GLY A 434 2.84 -3.16 -13.03
CA GLY A 434 4.16 -2.68 -12.63
C GLY A 434 4.21 -1.16 -12.55
N MET A 435 5.21 -0.63 -11.84
CA MET A 435 5.66 0.76 -11.92
C MET A 435 7.19 0.75 -12.04
N ASN A 436 7.78 1.66 -12.81
CA ASN A 436 9.24 1.79 -12.80
C ASN A 436 9.70 2.63 -11.58
N PRO A 437 10.63 2.12 -10.77
CA PRO A 437 11.29 2.91 -9.74
C PRO A 437 12.43 3.77 -10.31
N CYS A 438 12.88 4.72 -9.50
CA CYS A 438 14.13 5.46 -9.65
C CYS A 438 15.11 5.01 -8.56
N TYR A 439 16.35 4.74 -8.96
CA TYR A 439 17.45 4.37 -8.06
C TYR A 439 18.50 5.48 -8.05
N PHE A 440 19.04 5.77 -6.88
CA PHE A 440 20.03 6.83 -6.66
C PHE A 440 21.25 6.24 -5.94
N GLU A 441 22.44 6.46 -6.50
CA GLU A 441 23.70 5.95 -5.96
C GLU A 441 24.85 6.91 -6.23
N GLY A 442 25.93 6.82 -5.44
CA GLY A 442 27.12 7.65 -5.61
C GLY A 442 26.81 9.16 -5.51
N ASP A 443 27.24 9.91 -6.53
CA ASP A 443 27.05 11.37 -6.59
C ASP A 443 25.58 11.77 -6.84
N ASP A 444 24.73 10.85 -7.32
CA ASP A 444 23.31 11.08 -7.58
C ASP A 444 22.43 10.74 -6.35
N LEU A 445 23.01 10.18 -5.28
CA LEU A 445 22.28 9.85 -4.06
C LEU A 445 21.62 11.10 -3.46
N ILE A 446 20.31 11.04 -3.28
CA ILE A 446 19.55 12.12 -2.65
C ILE A 446 19.86 12.11 -1.14
N VAL A 447 20.46 13.20 -0.68
CA VAL A 447 20.64 13.50 0.75
C VAL A 447 19.92 14.80 1.06
N ALA A 448 18.82 14.71 1.82
CA ALA A 448 17.95 15.85 2.09
C ALA A 448 17.43 15.82 3.53
N PRO A 449 17.17 16.99 4.15
CA PRO A 449 16.46 17.02 5.41
C PRO A 449 15.01 16.53 5.22
N ALA A 450 14.43 15.97 6.28
CA ALA A 450 13.06 15.44 6.25
C ALA A 450 12.03 16.49 5.79
N ASN A 451 12.26 17.77 6.12
CA ASN A 451 11.45 18.92 5.71
C ASN A 451 11.78 19.52 4.33
N GLU A 452 12.59 18.86 3.50
CA GLU A 452 12.82 19.29 2.12
C GLU A 452 11.50 19.24 1.34
N LYS A 453 11.20 20.31 0.59
CA LYS A 453 9.96 20.41 -0.19
C LYS A 453 10.15 19.89 -1.61
N VAL A 454 9.20 19.10 -2.07
CA VAL A 454 9.14 18.56 -3.43
C VAL A 454 7.81 18.89 -4.09
N ARG A 455 7.83 19.08 -5.41
CA ARG A 455 6.62 19.20 -6.24
C ARG A 455 6.32 17.84 -6.82
N SER A 456 5.10 17.39 -6.65
CA SER A 456 4.61 16.19 -7.31
C SER A 456 3.57 16.58 -8.36
N VAL A 457 3.66 15.97 -9.54
CA VAL A 457 2.72 16.15 -10.64
C VAL A 457 2.25 14.77 -11.07
N VAL A 458 0.93 14.56 -11.09
CA VAL A 458 0.32 13.32 -11.56
C VAL A 458 -0.44 13.56 -12.85
N ARG A 459 -0.39 12.59 -13.75
CA ARG A 459 -1.19 12.57 -14.98
C ARG A 459 -1.97 11.27 -15.09
N TYR A 460 -3.23 11.39 -15.43
CA TYR A 460 -4.13 10.28 -15.75
C TYR A 460 -4.75 10.48 -17.13
N ASN A 461 -4.98 9.37 -17.83
CA ASN A 461 -5.83 9.32 -18.99
C ASN A 461 -7.27 9.54 -18.52
N SER A 462 -7.95 10.50 -19.14
CA SER A 462 -9.30 10.95 -18.79
C SER A 462 -10.32 10.64 -19.89
N THR A 463 -9.93 9.80 -20.88
CA THR A 463 -10.82 9.35 -21.98
C THR A 463 -11.99 8.52 -21.47
N GLU A 464 -11.82 7.90 -20.31
CA GLU A 464 -12.85 7.29 -19.49
C GLU A 464 -12.75 7.91 -18.09
N PRO A 465 -13.87 8.04 -17.36
CA PRO A 465 -13.82 8.45 -15.96
C PRO A 465 -13.25 7.31 -15.11
N HIS A 466 -12.51 7.64 -14.06
CA HIS A 466 -12.01 6.69 -13.08
C HIS A 466 -12.36 7.15 -11.66
N THR A 467 -12.82 6.24 -10.80
CA THR A 467 -13.11 6.57 -9.39
C THR A 467 -12.06 6.00 -8.45
N GLY A 468 -11.77 6.72 -7.36
CA GLY A 468 -10.89 6.21 -6.30
C GLY A 468 -9.46 5.87 -6.77
N VAL A 469 -8.93 6.62 -7.73
CA VAL A 469 -7.53 6.45 -8.16
C VAL A 469 -6.59 7.06 -7.12
N MET A 470 -5.35 6.59 -7.07
CA MET A 470 -4.34 7.09 -6.14
C MET A 470 -3.16 7.73 -6.86
N ALA A 471 -2.44 8.61 -6.17
CA ALA A 471 -1.11 9.02 -6.61
C ALA A 471 -0.23 9.25 -5.39
N LEU A 472 0.46 8.19 -5.01
CA LEU A 472 1.29 8.14 -3.82
C LEU A 472 2.75 7.94 -4.21
N TRP A 473 3.65 8.50 -3.40
CA TRP A 473 5.06 8.17 -3.45
C TRP A 473 5.41 7.22 -2.34
N PHE A 474 6.19 6.18 -2.67
CA PHE A 474 6.80 5.26 -1.71
C PHE A 474 8.34 5.38 -1.72
N PRO A 475 8.93 6.51 -1.27
CA PRO A 475 10.37 6.59 -1.10
C PRO A 475 10.84 5.58 -0.05
N ARG A 476 12.04 5.05 -0.26
CA ARG A 476 12.76 4.29 0.76
C ARG A 476 13.99 5.08 1.15
N GLY A 477 14.11 5.39 2.43
CA GLY A 477 15.20 6.20 2.95
C GLY A 477 15.83 5.60 4.20
N ALA A 478 17.06 6.01 4.49
CA ALA A 478 17.73 5.71 5.76
C ALA A 478 18.16 7.02 6.42
N GLU A 479 17.92 7.13 7.73
CA GLU A 479 18.40 8.26 8.52
C GLU A 479 19.93 8.31 8.51
N VAL A 480 20.48 9.51 8.26
CA VAL A 480 21.91 9.78 8.36
C VAL A 480 22.21 10.11 9.82
N SER A 481 22.66 9.10 10.58
CA SER A 481 23.10 9.33 11.96
C SER A 481 24.26 10.34 11.98
N ALA A 482 24.12 11.41 12.78
CA ALA A 482 25.13 12.46 12.97
C ALA A 482 26.40 11.98 13.69
#